data_AF-A0A966MKK3-F1
#
_entry.id   AF-A0A966MKK3-F1
#
_cell.length_a   1.000
_cell.length_b   1.000
_cell.length_c   1.000
_cell.angle_alpha   90.00
_cell.angle_beta   90.00
_cell.angle_gamma   90.00
#
_symmetry.space_group_name_H-M   'P 1'
#
loop_
_entity.id
_entity.type
_entity.pdbx_description
1 polymer ?
#
loop_
_entity_poly.entity_id
_entity_poly.type
_entity_poly.pdbx_seq_one_letter_code
_entity_poly.pdbx_strand_id
1 'polypeptide(L)'
;VIAPAHHRRIQAGILSWGQDMDNQHNPFQCNLGYQVSLSGKGEWNKKADYVGKAALEKMRDELRAGKKPYKLQLVGLELGGKPIEEYAPDFWLISNEGGGDPVGFITSPWYHPEKKQNIAMGYVPFDGTLNSNGFPKGKIGTKYKVHLPEKYSDTPGTPVDAVVVDIPFKESYNANTREVVKG
;
A
#
# COMPACT_ATOMS: atom_id res chain seq x y z
N VAL A 1 13.85 18.60 -11.71
CA VAL A 1 12.53 18.08 -11.29
C VAL A 1 12.46 18.21 -9.78
N ILE A 2 11.47 18.91 -9.23
CA ILE A 2 11.24 18.97 -7.78
C ILE A 2 10.19 17.89 -7.46
N ALA A 3 10.60 16.82 -6.78
CA ALA A 3 9.67 15.82 -6.29
C ALA A 3 8.81 16.42 -5.15
N PRO A 4 7.57 15.94 -4.93
CA PRO A 4 6.82 16.30 -3.73
C PRO A 4 7.62 15.98 -2.47
N ALA A 5 7.47 16.79 -1.42
CA ALA A 5 8.12 16.53 -0.14
C ALA A 5 7.78 15.12 0.36
N HIS A 6 8.77 14.40 0.89
CA HIS A 6 8.66 12.97 1.19
C HIS A 6 7.49 12.64 2.12
N HIS A 7 7.31 13.42 3.18
CA HIS A 7 6.17 13.28 4.10
C HIS A 7 4.81 13.49 3.42
N ARG A 8 4.70 14.48 2.52
CA ARG A 8 3.44 14.77 1.82
C ARG A 8 3.06 13.69 0.82
N ARG A 9 4.03 13.10 0.11
CA ARG A 9 3.73 11.98 -0.81
C ARG A 9 3.19 10.78 -0.04
N ILE A 10 3.73 10.47 1.14
CA ILE A 10 3.29 9.33 1.95
C ILE A 10 1.88 9.62 2.46
N GLN A 11 1.63 10.81 3.02
CA GLN A 11 0.30 11.23 3.45
C GLN A 11 -0.75 11.13 2.32
N ALA A 12 -0.38 11.54 1.10
CA ALA A 12 -1.23 11.43 -0.10
C ALA A 12 -1.26 10.02 -0.71
N GLY A 13 -0.50 9.05 -0.17
CA GLY A 13 -0.42 7.70 -0.72
C GLY A 13 0.17 7.64 -2.13
N ILE A 14 1.08 8.54 -2.48
CA ILE A 14 1.77 8.58 -3.76
C ILE A 14 3.00 7.68 -3.68
N LEU A 15 3.04 6.68 -4.55
CA LEU A 15 4.10 5.68 -4.60
C LEU A 15 5.39 6.27 -5.18
N SER A 16 6.52 5.84 -4.63
CA SER A 16 7.84 6.09 -5.19
C SER A 16 8.34 4.85 -5.93
N TRP A 17 8.69 5.00 -7.20
CA TRP A 17 9.36 3.94 -7.96
C TRP A 17 10.74 3.64 -7.32
N GLY A 18 11.07 2.37 -7.19
CA GLY A 18 12.28 1.88 -6.51
C GLY A 18 12.14 1.69 -5.00
N GLN A 19 11.12 2.29 -4.36
CA GLN A 19 10.85 2.11 -2.92
C GLN A 19 9.55 1.35 -2.67
N ASP A 20 8.44 1.80 -3.26
CA ASP A 20 7.10 1.22 -3.05
C ASP A 20 6.72 0.22 -4.16
N MET A 21 7.36 0.33 -5.32
CA MET A 21 7.15 -0.55 -6.47
C MET A 21 8.35 -0.51 -7.40
N ASP A 22 8.54 -1.59 -8.15
CA ASP A 22 9.55 -1.74 -9.19
C ASP A 22 9.06 -2.72 -10.27
N ASN A 23 9.96 -3.26 -11.09
CA ASN A 23 9.65 -4.22 -12.14
C ASN A 23 9.21 -5.61 -11.65
N GLN A 24 9.30 -5.90 -10.34
CA GLN A 24 8.79 -7.14 -9.73
C GLN A 24 7.33 -7.01 -9.28
N HIS A 25 6.78 -5.80 -9.34
CA HIS A 25 5.41 -5.51 -8.89
C HIS A 25 4.48 -5.30 -10.08
N ASN A 26 3.24 -5.74 -9.95
CA ASN A 26 2.19 -5.46 -10.92
C ASN A 26 1.23 -4.37 -10.39
N PRO A 27 0.54 -3.62 -11.26
CA PRO A 27 -0.35 -2.52 -10.84
C PRO A 27 -1.46 -2.93 -9.87
N PHE A 28 -1.97 -4.17 -9.93
CA PHE A 28 -3.02 -4.63 -9.02
C PHE A 28 -2.48 -4.86 -7.61
N GLN A 29 -1.25 -5.38 -7.51
CA GLN A 29 -0.57 -5.59 -6.24
C GLN A 29 -0.19 -4.28 -5.54
N CYS A 30 0.11 -3.20 -6.27
CA CYS A 30 0.53 -1.92 -5.69
C CYS A 30 -0.59 -0.86 -5.60
N ASN A 31 -1.86 -1.25 -5.62
CA ASN A 31 -3.01 -0.31 -5.57
C ASN A 31 -3.04 0.72 -6.73
N LEU A 32 -2.59 0.31 -7.92
CA LEU A 32 -2.63 1.09 -9.17
C LEU A 32 -3.53 0.46 -10.24
N GLY A 33 -4.35 -0.55 -9.89
CA GLY A 33 -5.25 -1.23 -10.83
C GLY A 33 -6.21 -0.28 -11.56
N TYR A 34 -6.64 0.79 -10.88
CA TYR A 34 -7.47 1.85 -11.47
C TYR A 34 -6.79 2.59 -12.64
N GLN A 35 -5.45 2.64 -12.67
CA GLN A 35 -4.68 3.23 -13.77
C GLN A 35 -4.61 2.29 -14.99
N VAL A 36 -4.77 0.99 -14.80
CA VAL A 36 -4.83 0.04 -15.93
C VAL A 36 -6.18 0.13 -16.64
N SER A 37 -7.25 0.30 -15.86
CA SER A 37 -8.63 0.40 -16.35
C SER A 37 -8.96 1.73 -17.03
N LEU A 38 -7.98 2.56 -17.42
CA LEU A 38 -8.13 3.94 -17.90
C LEU A 38 -9.23 4.14 -18.97
N SER A 39 -10.45 4.31 -18.47
CA SER A 39 -11.63 4.95 -19.06
C SER A 39 -12.17 6.06 -18.16
N GLY A 40 -11.48 6.35 -17.04
CA GLY A 40 -11.84 7.38 -16.06
C GLY A 40 -13.14 7.13 -15.29
N LYS A 41 -13.86 6.03 -15.56
CA LYS A 41 -15.22 5.76 -15.05
C LYS A 41 -15.44 4.33 -14.53
N GLY A 42 -14.38 3.53 -14.38
CA GLY A 42 -14.50 2.13 -13.94
C GLY A 42 -14.86 1.14 -15.05
N GLU A 43 -14.80 1.56 -16.31
CA GLU A 43 -15.05 0.68 -17.47
C GLU A 43 -13.73 0.12 -18.03
N TRP A 44 -13.72 -1.15 -18.40
CA TRP A 44 -12.58 -1.77 -19.07
C TRP A 44 -12.79 -1.79 -20.60
N ASN A 45 -12.91 -0.62 -21.20
CA ASN A 45 -13.29 -0.46 -22.61
C ASN A 45 -12.14 0.03 -23.52
N LYS A 46 -10.90 0.04 -23.01
CA LYS A 46 -9.73 0.50 -23.77
C LYS A 46 -9.43 -0.44 -24.95
N LYS A 47 -9.79 0.00 -26.16
CA LYS A 47 -9.61 -0.77 -27.40
C LYS A 47 -8.16 -0.80 -27.89
N ALA A 48 -7.40 0.27 -27.64
CA ALA A 48 -6.00 0.36 -28.04
C ALA A 48 -5.15 -0.75 -27.40
N ASP A 49 -4.16 -1.24 -28.15
CA ASP A 49 -3.16 -2.18 -27.64
C ASP A 49 -2.08 -1.45 -26.84
N TYR A 50 -1.48 -2.14 -25.87
CA TYR A 50 -0.39 -1.63 -25.05
C TYR A 50 0.43 -2.77 -24.43
N VAL A 51 1.69 -2.50 -24.12
CA VAL A 51 2.61 -3.48 -23.52
C VAL A 51 2.01 -4.02 -22.22
N GLY A 52 1.90 -5.36 -22.13
CA GLY A 52 1.37 -6.04 -20.95
C GLY A 52 -0.16 -6.18 -20.91
N LYS A 53 -0.92 -5.69 -21.90
CA LYS A 53 -2.38 -5.73 -21.94
C LYS A 53 -2.96 -7.12 -21.64
N ALA A 54 -2.57 -8.14 -22.41
CA ALA A 54 -3.08 -9.50 -22.24
C ALA A 54 -2.77 -10.09 -20.85
N ALA A 55 -1.59 -9.81 -20.30
CA ALA A 55 -1.21 -10.27 -18.96
C ALA A 55 -2.04 -9.59 -17.87
N LEU A 56 -2.28 -8.28 -18.00
CA LEU A 56 -3.07 -7.50 -17.06
C LEU A 56 -4.57 -7.88 -17.13
N GLU A 57 -5.10 -8.16 -18.31
CA GLU A 57 -6.48 -8.62 -18.49
C GLU A 57 -6.68 -10.02 -17.91
N LYS A 58 -5.74 -10.95 -18.15
CA LYS A 58 -5.76 -12.26 -17.50
C LYS A 58 -5.74 -12.14 -15.98
N MET A 59 -4.86 -11.30 -15.42
CA MET A 59 -4.75 -11.12 -13.98
C MET A 59 -6.03 -10.52 -13.38
N ARG A 60 -6.64 -9.55 -14.06
CA ARG A 60 -7.96 -9.01 -13.70
C ARG A 60 -9.01 -10.12 -13.62
N ASP A 61 -9.06 -11.00 -14.61
CA ASP A 61 -10.05 -12.08 -14.66
C ASP A 61 -9.81 -13.13 -13.57
N GLU A 62 -8.54 -13.43 -13.27
CA GLU A 62 -8.16 -14.29 -12.15
C GLU A 62 -8.60 -13.69 -10.81
N LEU A 63 -8.36 -12.40 -10.58
CA LEU A 63 -8.80 -11.69 -9.37
C LEU A 63 -10.33 -11.72 -9.23
N ARG A 64 -11.07 -11.44 -10.32
CA ARG A 64 -12.55 -11.49 -10.34
C ARG A 64 -13.10 -12.89 -10.11
N ALA A 65 -12.37 -13.92 -10.52
CA ALA A 65 -12.68 -15.31 -10.24
C ALA A 65 -12.30 -15.75 -8.81
N GLY A 66 -11.86 -14.83 -7.94
CA GLY A 66 -11.48 -15.09 -6.56
C GLY A 66 -10.11 -15.75 -6.39
N LYS A 67 -9.30 -15.80 -7.45
CA LYS A 67 -7.93 -16.31 -7.37
C LYS A 67 -6.99 -15.27 -6.75
N LYS A 68 -5.87 -15.76 -6.21
CA LYS A 68 -4.82 -14.94 -5.61
C LYS A 68 -3.53 -15.08 -6.44
N PRO A 69 -3.40 -14.33 -7.55
CA PRO A 69 -2.31 -14.53 -8.51
C PRO A 69 -0.95 -14.05 -8.01
N TYR A 70 -0.90 -13.38 -6.86
CA TYR A 70 0.31 -12.95 -6.17
C TYR A 70 0.15 -13.11 -4.67
N LYS A 71 1.28 -13.17 -3.95
CA LYS A 71 1.31 -13.44 -2.51
C LYS A 71 1.09 -12.20 -1.66
N LEU A 72 1.64 -11.06 -2.07
CA LEU A 72 1.66 -9.83 -1.28
C LEU A 72 0.92 -8.70 -1.99
N GLN A 73 0.35 -7.79 -1.22
CA GLN A 73 -0.34 -6.59 -1.68
C GLN A 73 0.07 -5.38 -0.85
N LEU A 74 0.22 -4.22 -1.52
CA LEU A 74 0.46 -2.94 -0.90
C LEU A 74 -0.78 -2.45 -0.16
N VAL A 75 -0.61 -2.06 1.10
CA VAL A 75 -1.63 -1.52 1.98
C VAL A 75 -1.12 -0.27 2.70
N GLY A 76 -2.05 0.53 3.22
CA GLY A 76 -1.75 1.59 4.17
C GLY A 76 -1.77 1.05 5.60
N LEU A 77 -0.85 1.52 6.44
CA LEU A 77 -0.71 1.12 7.83
C LEU A 77 -0.61 2.35 8.72
N GLU A 78 -1.26 2.31 9.87
CA GLU A 78 -0.93 3.13 11.04
C GLU A 78 -0.22 2.23 12.05
N LEU A 79 0.89 2.68 12.62
CA LEU A 79 1.75 1.87 13.48
C LEU A 79 2.31 2.65 14.68
N GLY A 80 2.63 1.94 15.76
CA GLY A 80 3.17 2.54 16.98
C GLY A 80 4.63 2.98 16.88
N GLY A 81 5.27 3.16 18.04
CA GLY A 81 6.65 3.61 18.16
C GLY A 81 6.83 5.13 18.22
N LYS A 82 8.08 5.55 18.36
CA LYS A 82 8.49 6.96 18.36
C LYS A 82 8.29 7.58 16.97
N PRO A 83 8.17 8.92 16.87
CA PRO A 83 8.06 9.61 15.58
C PRO A 83 9.16 9.23 14.59
N ILE A 84 8.76 8.77 13.40
CA ILE A 84 9.65 8.47 12.28
C ILE A 84 9.79 9.71 11.40
N GLU A 85 10.91 10.42 11.55
CA GLU A 85 11.14 11.73 10.92
C GLU A 85 12.26 11.73 9.88
N GLU A 86 12.88 10.56 9.66
CA GLU A 86 13.96 10.39 8.69
C GLU A 86 13.57 9.36 7.63
N TYR A 87 14.22 9.45 6.49
CA TYR A 87 14.08 8.47 5.42
C TYR A 87 14.46 7.08 5.93
N ALA A 88 13.63 6.08 5.65
CA ALA A 88 13.94 4.69 5.93
C ALA A 88 14.77 4.09 4.77
N PRO A 89 16.07 3.82 4.97
CA PRO A 89 16.93 3.30 3.91
C PRO A 89 16.64 1.82 3.61
N ASP A 90 16.05 1.09 4.56
CA ASP A 90 15.78 -0.33 4.48
C ASP A 90 14.29 -0.64 4.70
N PHE A 91 13.86 -1.80 4.22
CA PHE A 91 12.54 -2.33 4.52
C PHE A 91 12.47 -2.88 5.94
N TRP A 92 11.33 -2.65 6.61
CA TRP A 92 11.11 -3.16 7.97
C TRP A 92 10.11 -4.29 7.97
N LEU A 93 10.38 -5.33 8.74
CA LEU A 93 9.62 -6.57 8.67
C LEU A 93 8.24 -6.41 9.31
N ILE A 94 7.25 -7.07 8.71
CA ILE A 94 5.88 -7.17 9.22
C ILE A 94 5.61 -8.63 9.58
N SER A 95 5.15 -8.89 10.80
CA SER A 95 4.64 -10.20 11.24
C SER A 95 3.13 -10.12 11.47
N ASN A 96 2.47 -11.27 11.58
CA ASN A 96 1.04 -11.34 11.94
C ASN A 96 0.76 -10.71 13.33
N GLU A 97 -0.51 -10.46 13.67
CA GLU A 97 -0.91 -9.89 14.98
C GLU A 97 -0.29 -10.63 16.18
N GLY A 98 -0.20 -11.97 16.10
CA GLY A 98 0.44 -12.82 17.11
C GLY A 98 1.98 -12.80 17.12
N GLY A 99 2.62 -12.04 16.23
CA GLY A 99 4.07 -12.04 16.03
C GLY A 99 4.56 -13.22 15.18
N GLY A 100 5.82 -13.63 15.40
CA GLY A 100 6.46 -14.73 14.70
C GLY A 100 7.16 -14.31 13.39
N ASP A 101 7.32 -15.28 12.50
CA ASP A 101 8.04 -15.08 11.24
C ASP A 101 7.45 -13.94 10.39
N PRO A 102 8.29 -13.14 9.71
CA PRO A 102 7.83 -12.08 8.84
C PRO A 102 6.97 -12.62 7.69
N VAL A 103 5.86 -11.93 7.42
CA VAL A 103 4.93 -12.18 6.32
C VAL A 103 4.87 -11.05 5.31
N GLY A 104 5.56 -9.95 5.58
CA GLY A 104 5.49 -8.74 4.79
C GLY A 104 6.58 -7.74 5.18
N PHE A 105 6.50 -6.55 4.60
CA PHE A 105 7.49 -5.51 4.83
C PHE A 105 6.93 -4.10 4.61
N ILE A 106 7.44 -3.15 5.38
CA ILE A 106 7.19 -1.72 5.25
C ILE A 106 8.12 -1.15 4.17
N THR A 107 7.58 -0.32 3.29
CA THR A 107 8.33 0.37 2.23
C THR A 107 8.59 1.83 2.58
N SER A 108 7.55 2.55 2.97
CA SER A 108 7.60 4.01 3.16
C SER A 108 6.92 4.43 4.46
N PRO A 109 7.64 4.44 5.58
CA PRO A 109 7.14 4.94 6.86
C PRO A 109 7.41 6.44 7.06
N TRP A 110 6.53 7.13 7.76
CA TRP A 110 6.74 8.51 8.20
C TRP A 110 5.78 8.90 9.35
N TYR A 111 6.18 9.85 10.20
CA TYR A 111 5.31 10.39 11.24
C TYR A 111 4.30 11.39 10.66
N HIS A 112 3.01 11.21 10.93
CA HIS A 112 1.95 12.15 10.55
C HIS A 112 1.67 13.13 11.70
N PRO A 113 2.14 14.39 11.66
CA PRO A 113 2.10 15.28 12.83
C PRO A 113 0.68 15.63 13.27
N GLU A 114 -0.23 15.85 12.32
CA GLU A 114 -1.64 16.19 12.64
C GLU A 114 -2.40 15.02 13.27
N LYS A 115 -2.10 13.78 12.89
CA LYS A 115 -2.67 12.57 13.48
C LYS A 115 -1.95 12.12 14.76
N LYS A 116 -0.73 12.63 14.99
CA LYS A 116 0.20 12.18 16.04
C LYS A 116 0.46 10.66 16.01
N GLN A 117 0.59 10.12 14.80
CA GLN A 117 0.70 8.68 14.56
C GLN A 117 1.72 8.43 13.43
N ASN A 118 2.48 7.33 13.51
CA ASN A 118 3.26 6.89 12.36
C ASN A 118 2.32 6.27 11.31
N ILE A 119 2.54 6.62 10.05
CA ILE A 119 1.87 6.04 8.89
C ILE A 119 2.90 5.34 8.02
N ALA A 120 2.48 4.32 7.29
CA ALA A 120 3.35 3.64 6.35
C ALA A 120 2.60 3.02 5.18
N MET A 121 3.28 2.91 4.05
CA MET A 121 2.93 1.93 3.03
C MET A 121 3.77 0.67 3.22
N GLY A 122 3.19 -0.49 2.93
CA GLY A 122 3.88 -1.77 3.05
C GLY A 122 3.12 -2.91 2.37
N TYR A 123 3.82 -4.01 2.14
CA TYR A 123 3.29 -5.21 1.53
C TYR A 123 2.93 -6.24 2.60
N VAL A 124 1.70 -6.76 2.56
CA VAL A 124 1.19 -7.81 3.44
C VAL A 124 0.57 -8.94 2.62
N PRO A 125 0.33 -10.14 3.18
CA PRO A 125 -0.33 -11.23 2.46
C PRO A 125 -1.66 -10.81 1.85
N PHE A 126 -1.85 -11.11 0.56
CA PHE A 126 -3.10 -10.83 -0.12
C PHE A 126 -4.18 -11.81 0.33
N ASP A 127 -5.22 -11.30 0.99
CA ASP A 127 -6.31 -12.11 1.53
C ASP A 127 -7.44 -12.36 0.52
N GLY A 128 -7.40 -11.72 -0.66
CA GLY A 128 -8.45 -11.80 -1.68
C GLY A 128 -9.46 -10.65 -1.61
N THR A 129 -9.30 -9.70 -0.69
CA THR A 129 -10.21 -8.57 -0.54
C THR A 129 -10.17 -7.67 -1.77
N LEU A 130 -11.35 -7.42 -2.36
CA LEU A 130 -11.54 -6.52 -3.49
C LEU A 130 -12.46 -5.36 -3.09
N ASN A 131 -12.24 -4.19 -3.66
CA ASN A 131 -13.17 -3.07 -3.58
C ASN A 131 -14.37 -3.26 -4.54
N SER A 132 -15.32 -2.34 -4.50
CA SER A 132 -16.55 -2.39 -5.33
C SER A 132 -16.32 -2.46 -6.85
N ASN A 133 -15.14 -2.04 -7.32
CA ASN A 133 -14.76 -2.08 -8.73
C ASN A 133 -13.99 -3.36 -9.11
N GLY A 134 -13.84 -4.28 -8.16
CA GLY A 134 -13.10 -5.53 -8.34
C GLY A 134 -11.58 -5.35 -8.34
N PHE A 135 -11.06 -4.24 -7.81
CA PHE A 135 -9.62 -4.07 -7.61
C PHE A 135 -9.21 -4.52 -6.21
N PRO A 136 -8.01 -5.10 -6.06
CA PRO A 136 -7.49 -5.51 -4.76
C PRO A 136 -7.41 -4.34 -3.79
N LYS A 137 -7.79 -4.59 -2.53
CA LYS A 137 -7.66 -3.61 -1.45
C LYS A 137 -7.31 -4.31 -0.13
N GLY A 138 -6.49 -3.67 0.70
CA GLY A 138 -6.24 -4.16 2.05
C GLY A 138 -7.52 -4.21 2.89
N LYS A 139 -7.71 -5.28 3.66
CA LYS A 139 -8.83 -5.38 4.60
C LYS A 139 -8.59 -4.46 5.79
N ILE A 140 -9.32 -3.34 5.82
CA ILE A 140 -9.24 -2.33 6.89
C ILE A 140 -9.46 -2.96 8.26
N GLY A 141 -8.65 -2.52 9.24
CA GLY A 141 -8.69 -3.04 10.60
C GLY A 141 -7.90 -4.34 10.82
N THR A 142 -7.34 -4.94 9.76
CA THR A 142 -6.42 -6.08 9.92
C THR A 142 -5.19 -5.64 10.69
N LYS A 143 -4.80 -6.39 11.71
CA LYS A 143 -3.71 -6.06 12.61
C LYS A 143 -2.46 -6.86 12.30
N TYR A 144 -1.32 -6.23 12.53
CA TYR A 144 0.01 -6.78 12.32
C TYR A 144 0.96 -6.29 13.41
N LYS A 145 2.17 -6.85 13.41
CA LYS A 145 3.31 -6.39 14.19
C LYS A 145 4.39 -5.87 13.27
N VAL A 146 5.00 -4.74 13.58
CA VAL A 146 6.09 -4.15 12.79
C VAL A 146 7.38 -4.11 13.60
N HIS A 147 8.47 -4.61 13.02
CA HIS A 147 9.79 -4.63 13.63
C HIS A 147 10.52 -3.33 13.31
N LEU A 148 10.43 -2.35 14.21
CA LEU A 148 11.09 -1.06 14.04
C LEU A 148 12.59 -1.11 14.35
N PRO A 149 13.42 -0.29 13.67
CA PRO A 149 14.76 0.02 14.14
C PRO A 149 14.73 0.54 15.58
N GLU A 150 15.78 0.25 16.37
CA GLU A 150 15.83 0.60 17.80
C GLU A 150 15.57 2.09 18.07
N LYS A 151 16.04 2.98 17.18
CA LYS A 151 15.81 4.43 17.29
C LYS A 151 14.33 4.83 17.32
N TYR A 152 13.46 4.06 16.67
CA TYR A 152 12.02 4.30 16.61
C TYR A 152 11.20 3.39 17.51
N SER A 153 11.84 2.41 18.16
CA SER A 153 11.15 1.54 19.11
C SER A 153 11.10 2.17 20.50
N ASP A 154 9.97 2.01 21.18
CA ASP A 154 9.83 2.32 22.60
C ASP A 154 10.59 1.29 23.46
N THR A 155 10.63 0.04 23.02
CA THR A 155 11.38 -1.06 23.66
C THR A 155 12.11 -1.85 22.58
N PRO A 156 13.43 -1.65 22.40
CA PRO A 156 14.24 -2.36 21.40
C PRO A 156 13.98 -3.87 21.38
N GLY A 157 13.89 -4.44 20.18
CA GLY A 157 13.57 -5.87 19.98
C GLY A 157 12.09 -6.25 20.15
N THR A 158 11.23 -5.33 20.61
CA THR A 158 9.78 -5.56 20.69
C THR A 158 9.08 -4.95 19.48
N PRO A 159 8.34 -5.74 18.68
CA PRO A 159 7.55 -5.21 17.56
C PRO A 159 6.39 -4.34 18.05
N VAL A 160 6.08 -3.29 17.28
CA VAL A 160 4.94 -2.41 17.56
C VAL A 160 3.67 -2.89 16.88
N ASP A 161 2.53 -2.52 17.42
CA ASP A 161 1.24 -2.74 16.75
C ASP A 161 1.14 -1.91 15.46
N ALA A 162 0.53 -2.52 14.45
CA ALA A 162 0.12 -1.84 13.23
C ALA A 162 -1.27 -2.29 12.78
N VAL A 163 -2.01 -1.40 12.14
CA VAL A 163 -3.36 -1.67 11.63
C VAL A 163 -3.50 -1.17 10.21
N VAL A 164 -4.14 -1.98 9.37
CA VAL A 164 -4.44 -1.62 7.98
C VAL A 164 -5.49 -0.51 7.95
N VAL A 165 -5.16 0.59 7.27
CA VAL A 165 -6.01 1.77 7.08
C VAL A 165 -6.14 2.14 5.61
N ASP A 166 -7.09 3.03 5.31
CA ASP A 166 -7.29 3.55 3.97
C ASP A 166 -6.13 4.46 3.52
N ILE A 167 -5.90 4.48 2.21
CA ILE A 167 -5.00 5.41 1.53
C ILE A 167 -5.85 6.32 0.63
N PRO A 168 -5.67 7.66 0.66
CA PRO A 168 -4.61 8.41 1.34
C PRO A 168 -4.83 8.54 2.86
N PHE A 169 -3.75 8.81 3.60
CA PHE A 169 -3.81 9.05 5.05
C PHE A 169 -4.31 10.46 5.39
N LYS A 170 -4.24 11.38 4.42
CA LYS A 170 -4.84 12.71 4.46
C LYS A 170 -5.63 12.94 3.18
N GLU A 171 -6.87 13.38 3.33
CA GLU A 171 -7.76 13.65 2.20
C GLU A 171 -7.17 14.72 1.28
N SER A 172 -7.27 14.50 -0.03
CA SER A 172 -6.86 15.49 -1.01
C SER A 172 -7.84 16.65 -1.06
N TYR A 173 -7.33 17.88 -1.20
CA TYR A 173 -8.19 19.04 -1.46
C TYR A 173 -9.04 18.86 -2.73
N ASN A 174 -8.45 18.26 -3.77
CA ASN A 174 -9.17 17.79 -4.96
C ASN A 174 -9.07 16.27 -5.01
N ALA A 175 -10.17 15.57 -4.74
CA ALA A 175 -10.21 14.12 -4.75
C ALA A 175 -9.80 13.58 -6.13
N ASN A 176 -8.79 12.70 -6.15
CA ASN A 176 -8.36 12.04 -7.37
C ASN A 176 -9.24 10.82 -7.71
N THR A 177 -9.03 10.20 -8.86
CA THR A 177 -9.81 9.02 -9.28
C THR A 177 -9.80 7.90 -8.24
N ARG A 178 -8.65 7.63 -7.57
CA ARG A 178 -8.55 6.59 -6.53
C ARG A 178 -9.47 6.90 -5.36
N GLU A 179 -9.49 8.15 -4.90
CA GLU A 179 -10.36 8.58 -3.80
C GLU A 179 -11.84 8.50 -4.18
N VAL A 180 -12.20 8.98 -5.38
CA VAL A 180 -13.60 8.94 -5.87
C VAL A 180 -14.13 7.51 -6.00
N VAL A 181 -13.30 6.59 -6.51
CA VAL A 181 -13.71 5.20 -6.73
C VAL A 181 -13.50 4.29 -5.51
N LYS A 182 -13.09 4.87 -4.37
CA LYS A 182 -12.72 4.15 -3.13
C LYS A 182 -11.73 3.00 -3.40
N GLY A 183 -10.76 3.31 -4.27
CA GLY A 183 -9.65 2.46 -4.69
C GLY A 183 -9.01 1.73 -3.53
#